data_AF-A0A3L7VU89-F1
#
_entry.id   AF-A0A3L7VU89-F1
#
_cell.length_a   1.000
_cell.length_b   1.000
_cell.length_c   1.000
_cell.angle_alpha   90.00
_cell.angle_beta   90.00
_cell.angle_gamma   90.00
#
_symmetry.space_group_name_H-M   'P 1'
#
loop_
_entity.id
_entity.type
_entity.pdbx_description
1 polymer ?
#
loop_
_entity_poly.entity_id
_entity_poly.type
_entity_poly.pdbx_seq_one_letter_code
_entity_poly.pdbx_strand_id
1 'polypeptide(L)'
;MLVDKIIARKRWFFLFSLLLTIPGLAFIAATPLTGGDVGLKFSVEFTGGTVWEFKLEEPSEPAIIRDAVVAVGHPEAQVTEGEGGFLLLRTKPLDLQSGSTPDPSLPAGAELAEIRDAIVAAAGPIAEEGSLSTVGPVISQDLTQQALLLVFLGSLGIVLWMTYRFRNVRFGAAALVER
;
A
#
# COMPACT_ATOMS: atom_id res chain seq x y z
N MET A 1 2.33 -45.16 20.21
CA MET A 1 3.40 -45.55 19.26
C MET A 1 3.55 -44.62 18.05
N LEU A 2 2.50 -44.27 17.29
CA LEU A 2 2.62 -43.26 16.22
C LEU A 2 2.73 -41.82 16.74
N VAL A 3 2.02 -41.49 17.82
CA VAL A 3 2.02 -40.15 18.46
C VAL A 3 3.39 -39.79 19.04
N ASP A 4 4.11 -40.75 19.62
CA ASP A 4 5.43 -40.54 20.24
C ASP A 4 6.50 -40.14 19.21
N LYS A 5 6.39 -40.65 17.98
CA LYS A 5 7.31 -40.33 16.86
C LYS A 5 7.16 -38.90 16.33
N ILE A 6 5.98 -38.30 16.48
CA ILE A 6 5.69 -36.91 16.06
C ILE A 6 6.24 -35.94 17.13
N ILE A 7 5.99 -36.24 18.41
CA ILE A 7 6.47 -35.44 19.54
C ILE A 7 8.01 -35.40 19.60
N ALA A 8 8.68 -36.52 19.29
CA ALA A 8 10.15 -36.60 19.26
C ALA A 8 10.80 -35.69 18.20
N ARG A 9 10.09 -35.36 17.11
CA ARG A 9 10.57 -34.50 16.02
C ARG A 9 10.00 -33.08 16.03
N LYS A 10 9.33 -32.66 17.11
CA LYS A 10 8.71 -31.33 17.23
C LYS A 10 9.64 -30.18 16.84
N ARG A 11 10.93 -30.29 17.16
CA ARG A 11 11.95 -29.29 16.80
C ARG A 11 12.07 -29.07 15.30
N TRP A 12 11.96 -30.13 14.48
CA TRP A 12 11.99 -30.02 13.02
C TRP A 12 10.76 -29.30 12.47
N PHE A 13 9.58 -29.54 13.05
CA PHE A 13 8.37 -28.82 12.67
C PHE A 13 8.42 -27.33 13.05
N PHE A 14 8.94 -27.01 14.25
CA PHE A 14 9.17 -25.62 14.64
C PHE A 14 10.22 -24.93 13.77
N LEU A 15 11.30 -25.63 13.42
CA LEU A 15 12.37 -25.08 12.58
C LEU A 15 11.87 -24.82 11.15
N PHE A 16 11.11 -25.75 10.58
CA PHE A 16 10.43 -25.56 9.29
C PHE A 16 9.42 -24.40 9.33
N SER A 17 8.59 -24.34 10.38
CA SER A 17 7.63 -23.25 10.56
C SER A 17 8.32 -21.89 10.73
N LEU A 18 9.43 -21.84 11.47
CA LEU A 18 10.22 -20.61 11.65
C LEU A 18 10.90 -20.19 10.34
N LEU A 19 11.44 -21.15 9.58
CA LEU A 19 12.06 -20.92 8.28
C LEU A 19 11.07 -20.33 7.27
N LEU A 20 9.78 -20.65 7.37
CA LEU A 20 8.75 -20.06 6.52
C LEU A 20 8.25 -18.71 7.07
N THR A 21 8.05 -18.63 8.38
CA THR A 21 7.47 -17.45 9.04
C THR A 21 8.41 -16.26 9.03
N ILE A 22 9.70 -16.45 9.33
CA ILE A 22 10.66 -15.33 9.44
C ILE A 22 10.84 -14.58 8.12
N PRO A 23 11.08 -15.23 6.96
CA PRO A 23 11.19 -14.53 5.69
C PRO A 23 9.88 -13.85 5.29
N GLY A 24 8.72 -14.47 5.55
CA GLY A 24 7.43 -13.86 5.31
C GLY A 24 7.21 -12.59 6.15
N LEU A 25 7.56 -12.63 7.44
CA LEU A 25 7.49 -11.46 8.31
C LEU A 25 8.48 -10.37 7.88
N ALA A 26 9.69 -10.76 7.48
CA ALA A 26 10.72 -9.84 7.01
C ALA A 26 10.27 -9.13 5.72
N PHE A 27 9.59 -9.84 4.79
CA PHE A 27 9.03 -9.25 3.58
C PHE A 27 7.92 -8.23 3.91
N ILE A 28 7.03 -8.53 4.85
CA ILE A 28 5.99 -7.61 5.29
C ILE A 28 6.61 -6.38 5.97
N ALA A 29 7.58 -6.59 6.86
CA ALA A 29 8.28 -5.53 7.58
C ALA A 29 9.16 -4.66 6.67
N ALA A 30 9.61 -5.17 5.53
CA ALA A 30 10.35 -4.39 4.53
C ALA A 30 9.49 -3.27 3.93
N THR A 31 8.17 -3.47 3.82
CA THR A 31 7.24 -2.50 3.22
C THR A 31 7.35 -1.08 3.80
N PRO A 32 7.18 -0.85 5.13
CA PRO A 32 7.37 0.46 5.72
C PRO A 32 8.83 0.93 5.75
N LEU A 33 9.80 0.01 5.70
CA LEU A 33 11.24 0.34 5.80
C LEU A 33 11.83 0.85 4.48
N THR A 34 11.29 0.40 3.34
CA THR A 34 11.76 0.80 2.00
C THR A 34 10.80 1.74 1.28
N GLY A 35 9.84 2.36 2.00
CA GLY A 35 8.86 3.25 1.38
C GLY A 35 7.94 2.58 0.34
N GLY A 36 7.78 1.25 0.38
CA GLY A 36 6.93 0.51 -0.55
C GLY A 36 7.62 -0.09 -1.78
N ASP A 37 8.93 0.12 -1.97
CA ASP A 37 9.68 -0.49 -3.09
C ASP A 37 9.82 -2.01 -2.96
N VAL A 38 9.99 -2.49 -1.73
CA VAL A 38 10.15 -3.91 -1.40
C VAL A 38 9.16 -4.26 -0.30
N GLY A 39 8.20 -5.14 -0.61
CA GLY A 39 7.19 -5.59 0.35
C GLY A 39 5.79 -5.61 -0.25
N LEU A 40 4.80 -5.31 0.57
CA LEU A 40 3.39 -5.27 0.17
C LEU A 40 3.11 -4.04 -0.69
N LYS A 41 2.78 -4.27 -1.97
CA LYS A 41 2.33 -3.20 -2.87
C LYS A 41 0.86 -2.89 -2.60
N PHE A 42 0.61 -1.77 -1.92
CA PHE A 42 -0.74 -1.29 -1.70
C PHE A 42 -1.39 -0.83 -3.01
N SER A 43 -2.68 -1.09 -3.18
CA SER A 43 -3.42 -0.61 -4.35
C SER A 43 -3.72 0.90 -4.25
N VAL A 44 -4.13 1.48 -5.37
CA VAL A 44 -4.47 2.91 -5.51
C VAL A 44 -5.54 3.39 -4.53
N GLU A 45 -6.41 2.49 -4.06
CA GLU A 45 -7.41 2.79 -3.01
C GLU A 45 -6.77 3.17 -1.65
N PHE A 46 -5.58 2.65 -1.35
CA PHE A 46 -4.89 2.90 -0.09
C PHE A 46 -3.94 4.08 -0.16
N THR A 47 -3.37 4.37 -1.33
CA THR A 47 -2.42 5.48 -1.53
C THR A 47 -3.10 6.76 -2.04
N GLY A 48 -4.33 6.67 -2.52
CA GLY A 48 -4.98 7.77 -3.24
C GLY A 48 -4.41 7.91 -4.65
N GLY A 49 -4.86 8.93 -5.37
CA GLY A 49 -4.43 9.21 -6.73
C GLY A 49 -4.87 10.57 -7.24
N THR A 50 -4.25 11.01 -8.32
CA THR A 50 -4.71 12.20 -9.06
C THR A 50 -5.49 11.73 -10.29
N VAL A 51 -6.68 12.28 -10.45
CA VAL A 51 -7.51 12.12 -11.64
C VAL A 51 -7.49 13.44 -12.40
N TRP A 52 -6.98 13.38 -13.61
CA TRP A 52 -7.00 14.50 -14.54
C TRP A 52 -7.89 14.16 -15.73
N GLU A 53 -8.90 14.98 -15.94
CA GLU A 53 -9.79 14.93 -17.08
C GLU A 53 -9.37 16.00 -18.09
N PHE A 54 -9.15 15.60 -19.33
CA PHE A 54 -8.77 16.52 -20.42
C PHE A 54 -9.29 16.03 -21.76
N LYS A 55 -9.39 16.92 -22.73
CA LYS A 55 -9.85 16.62 -24.09
C LYS A 55 -8.81 17.08 -25.09
N LEU A 56 -8.45 16.21 -26.02
CA LEU A 56 -7.50 16.51 -27.09
C LEU A 56 -8.20 17.15 -28.28
N GLU A 57 -7.49 18.00 -29.04
CA GLU A 57 -8.00 18.56 -30.30
C GLU A 57 -8.21 17.48 -31.36
N GLU A 58 -7.30 16.50 -31.42
CA GLU A 58 -7.42 15.32 -32.26
C GLU A 58 -7.65 14.07 -31.38
N PRO A 59 -8.66 13.23 -31.69
CA PRO A 59 -8.89 12.02 -30.94
C PRO A 59 -7.68 11.08 -31.08
N SER A 60 -7.01 10.80 -29.97
CA SER A 60 -5.86 9.90 -29.92
C SER A 60 -6.21 8.64 -29.12
N GLU A 61 -5.50 7.55 -29.41
CA GLU A 61 -5.74 6.28 -28.75
C GLU A 61 -5.24 6.34 -27.28
N PRO A 62 -6.05 5.95 -26.28
CA PRO A 62 -5.67 5.99 -24.87
C PRO A 62 -4.35 5.28 -24.55
N ALA A 63 -3.98 4.28 -25.35
CA ALA A 63 -2.73 3.54 -25.22
C ALA A 63 -1.50 4.43 -25.47
N ILE A 64 -1.55 5.32 -26.48
CA ILE A 64 -0.43 6.23 -26.82
C ILE A 64 -0.18 7.21 -25.67
N ILE A 65 -1.27 7.73 -25.11
CA ILE A 65 -1.24 8.66 -23.97
C ILE A 65 -0.67 7.96 -22.75
N ARG A 66 -1.13 6.73 -22.46
CA ARG A 66 -0.59 5.93 -21.36
C ARG A 66 0.91 5.72 -21.54
N ASP A 67 1.36 5.31 -22.71
CA ASP A 67 2.78 5.03 -22.96
C ASP A 67 3.65 6.29 -22.82
N ALA A 68 3.13 7.46 -23.23
CA ALA A 68 3.80 8.75 -23.01
C ALA A 68 3.95 9.06 -21.51
N VAL A 69 2.90 8.85 -20.71
CA VAL A 69 2.93 9.07 -19.26
C VAL A 69 3.83 8.06 -18.53
N VAL A 70 3.87 6.81 -19.01
CA VAL A 70 4.80 5.78 -18.52
C VAL A 70 6.25 6.18 -18.79
N ALA A 71 6.55 6.76 -19.95
CA ALA A 71 7.89 7.21 -20.32
C ALA A 71 8.43 8.34 -19.42
N VAL A 72 7.53 9.14 -18.83
CA VAL A 72 7.86 10.22 -17.87
C VAL A 72 8.06 9.69 -16.44
N GLY A 73 7.88 8.39 -16.20
CA GLY A 73 8.16 7.77 -14.90
C GLY A 73 6.92 7.39 -14.08
N HIS A 74 5.73 7.41 -14.69
CA HIS A 74 4.47 6.99 -14.07
C HIS A 74 3.96 5.66 -14.66
N PRO A 75 4.59 4.50 -14.35
CA PRO A 75 4.21 3.20 -14.89
C PRO A 75 2.82 2.73 -14.44
N GLU A 76 2.31 3.26 -13.33
CA GLU A 76 0.98 2.96 -12.82
C GLU A 76 -0.17 3.71 -13.54
N ALA A 77 0.15 4.61 -14.47
CA ALA A 77 -0.85 5.44 -15.12
C ALA A 77 -1.91 4.60 -15.86
N GLN A 78 -3.17 5.00 -15.66
CA GLN A 78 -4.32 4.42 -16.35
C GLN A 78 -5.05 5.53 -17.09
N VAL A 79 -5.30 5.31 -18.37
CA VAL A 79 -6.07 6.22 -19.23
C VAL A 79 -7.36 5.52 -19.61
N THR A 80 -8.50 6.18 -19.38
CA THR A 80 -9.82 5.67 -19.75
C THR A 80 -10.57 6.75 -20.52
N GLU A 81 -11.41 6.35 -21.47
CA GLU A 81 -12.29 7.29 -22.17
C GLU A 81 -13.49 7.65 -21.28
N GLY A 82 -13.70 8.94 -21.08
CA GLY A 82 -14.81 9.53 -20.32
C GLY A 82 -16.00 9.88 -21.19
N GLU A 83 -16.96 10.60 -20.62
CA GLU A 83 -18.16 11.04 -21.34
C GLU A 83 -17.84 12.29 -22.19
N GLY A 84 -18.45 12.46 -23.38
CA GLY A 84 -18.30 13.69 -24.18
C GLY A 84 -16.95 13.88 -24.91
N GLY A 85 -16.15 12.81 -25.02
CA GLY A 85 -14.83 12.84 -25.66
C GLY A 85 -13.71 13.33 -24.74
N PHE A 86 -13.97 13.39 -23.44
CA PHE A 86 -12.94 13.60 -22.42
C PHE A 86 -12.17 12.30 -22.17
N LEU A 87 -10.91 12.42 -21.79
CA LEU A 87 -10.03 11.34 -21.38
C LEU A 87 -9.71 11.53 -19.91
N LEU A 88 -9.79 10.44 -19.16
CA LEU A 88 -9.54 10.37 -17.73
C LEU A 88 -8.19 9.69 -17.51
N LEU A 89 -7.20 10.47 -17.11
CA LEU A 89 -5.90 9.98 -16.65
C LEU A 89 -5.92 9.83 -15.14
N ARG A 90 -5.60 8.64 -14.65
CA ARG A 90 -5.41 8.35 -13.23
C ARG A 90 -3.96 7.98 -12.97
N THR A 91 -3.32 8.69 -12.05
CA THR A 91 -1.95 8.46 -11.60
C THR A 91 -1.90 8.29 -10.08
N LYS A 92 -0.71 7.97 -9.53
CA LYS A 92 -0.43 8.23 -8.11
C LYS A 92 -0.69 9.69 -7.76
N PRO A 93 -0.84 10.02 -6.45
CA PRO A 93 -1.03 11.40 -6.03
C PRO A 93 0.13 12.26 -6.55
N LEU A 94 -0.18 13.20 -7.43
CA LEU A 94 0.75 14.20 -7.93
C LEU A 94 0.77 15.36 -6.95
N ASP A 95 1.94 15.98 -6.77
CA ASP A 95 2.08 17.14 -5.91
C ASP A 95 1.59 18.41 -6.63
N LEU A 96 0.27 18.61 -6.58
CA LEU A 96 -0.40 19.75 -7.21
C LEU A 96 -0.28 21.05 -6.41
N GLN A 97 0.24 20.99 -5.17
CA GLN A 97 0.26 22.12 -4.25
C GLN A 97 1.48 22.02 -3.34
N SER A 98 2.35 23.04 -3.33
CA SER A 98 3.64 23.02 -2.61
C SER A 98 3.47 22.48 -1.19
N GLY A 99 3.95 21.25 -0.95
CA GLY A 99 4.01 20.68 0.39
C GLY A 99 3.58 19.22 0.55
N SER A 100 3.24 18.49 -0.51
CA SER A 100 2.83 17.07 -0.40
C SER A 100 3.97 16.08 -0.65
N THR A 101 5.10 16.54 -1.18
CA THR A 101 6.30 15.73 -1.45
C THR A 101 7.23 15.61 -0.23
N PRO A 102 7.88 14.45 -0.04
CA PRO A 102 9.07 14.33 0.80
C PRO A 102 10.29 15.09 0.25
N ASP A 103 10.25 15.51 -1.02
CA ASP A 103 11.31 16.22 -1.72
C ASP A 103 10.99 17.71 -1.87
N PRO A 104 11.55 18.60 -1.02
CA PRO A 104 11.28 20.03 -1.00
C PRO A 104 11.89 20.81 -2.19
N SER A 105 12.44 20.13 -3.20
CA SER A 105 13.20 20.76 -4.29
C SER A 105 12.44 20.93 -5.62
N LEU A 106 11.24 20.37 -5.76
CA LEU A 106 10.40 20.53 -6.95
C LEU A 106 9.32 21.62 -6.74
N PRO A 107 9.14 22.56 -7.69
CA PRO A 107 8.03 23.51 -7.63
C PRO A 107 6.69 22.77 -7.74
N ALA A 108 5.66 23.25 -7.03
CA ALA A 108 4.31 22.69 -7.09
C ALA A 108 3.82 22.56 -8.53
N GLY A 109 3.30 21.37 -8.89
CA GLY A 109 2.78 21.11 -10.23
C GLY A 109 3.83 20.86 -11.31
N ALA A 110 5.13 20.78 -10.98
CA ALA A 110 6.17 20.44 -11.95
C ALA A 110 5.95 19.05 -12.59
N GLU A 111 5.57 18.05 -11.79
CA GLU A 111 5.25 16.70 -12.31
C GLU A 111 4.04 16.72 -13.26
N LEU A 112 3.00 17.50 -12.93
CA LEU A 112 1.85 17.65 -13.81
C LEU A 112 2.23 18.36 -15.12
N ALA A 113 3.12 19.34 -15.06
CA ALA A 113 3.62 20.03 -16.25
C ALA A 113 4.42 19.09 -17.15
N GLU A 114 5.27 18.23 -16.59
CA GLU A 114 6.00 17.21 -17.37
C GLU A 114 5.06 16.19 -18.02
N ILE A 115 4.04 15.74 -17.28
CA ILE A 115 3.00 14.84 -17.81
C ILE A 115 2.24 15.53 -18.95
N ARG A 116 1.84 16.80 -18.77
CA ARG A 116 1.15 17.59 -19.79
C ARG A 116 2.01 17.73 -21.04
N ASP A 117 3.28 18.10 -20.90
CA ASP A 117 4.18 18.30 -22.02
C ASP A 117 4.40 17.00 -22.80
N ALA A 118 4.51 15.86 -22.10
CA ALA A 118 4.61 14.55 -22.74
C ALA A 118 3.34 14.14 -23.49
N ILE A 119 2.16 14.43 -22.93
CA ILE A 119 0.88 14.18 -23.61
C ILE A 119 0.76 15.07 -24.86
N VAL A 120 1.12 16.35 -24.77
CA VAL A 120 1.10 17.27 -25.91
C VAL A 120 2.07 16.82 -27.00
N ALA A 121 3.27 16.34 -26.62
CA ALA A 121 4.26 15.83 -27.56
C ALA A 121 3.82 14.53 -28.26
N ALA A 122 3.09 13.65 -27.57
CA ALA A 122 2.72 12.34 -28.09
C ALA A 122 1.36 12.30 -28.80
N ALA A 123 0.38 13.08 -28.33
CA ALA A 123 -1.01 13.01 -28.74
C ALA A 123 -1.58 14.33 -29.28
N GLY A 124 -0.79 15.41 -29.27
CA GLY A 124 -1.18 16.71 -29.79
C GLY A 124 -1.75 17.67 -28.73
N PRO A 125 -2.09 18.91 -29.13
CA PRO A 125 -2.57 19.95 -28.21
C PRO A 125 -3.87 19.54 -27.49
N ILE A 126 -3.98 19.96 -26.23
CA ILE A 126 -5.14 19.78 -25.38
C ILE A 126 -6.14 20.90 -25.68
N ALA A 127 -7.34 20.53 -26.16
CA ALA A 127 -8.42 21.45 -26.51
C ALA A 127 -9.12 22.01 -25.27
N GLU A 128 -9.41 21.15 -24.29
CA GLU A 128 -10.07 21.54 -23.04
C GLU A 128 -9.41 20.81 -21.85
N GLU A 129 -8.99 21.59 -20.85
CA GLU A 129 -8.59 21.06 -19.55
C GLU A 129 -9.87 20.94 -18.70
N GLY A 130 -10.25 19.70 -18.39
CA GLY A 130 -11.41 19.37 -17.56
C GLY A 130 -11.08 19.41 -16.08
N SER A 131 -11.76 18.57 -15.31
CA SER A 131 -11.55 18.52 -13.86
C SER A 131 -10.20 17.89 -13.49
N LEU A 132 -9.43 18.61 -12.67
CA LEU A 132 -8.23 18.08 -12.00
C LEU A 132 -8.58 17.87 -10.53
N SER A 133 -8.62 16.62 -10.10
CA SER A 133 -8.93 16.26 -8.72
C SER A 133 -7.88 15.31 -8.16
N THR A 134 -7.21 15.74 -7.09
CA THR A 134 -6.39 14.82 -6.30
C THR A 134 -7.25 14.28 -5.17
N VAL A 135 -7.51 12.99 -5.22
CA VAL A 135 -8.18 12.27 -4.14
C VAL A 135 -7.08 11.74 -3.23
N GLY A 136 -7.03 12.29 -2.01
CA GLY A 136 -6.13 11.78 -0.98
C GLY A 136 -6.42 10.30 -0.68
N PRO A 137 -5.48 9.59 -0.03
CA PRO A 137 -5.68 8.20 0.34
C PRO A 137 -6.99 8.00 1.10
N VAL A 138 -7.78 6.98 0.73
CA VAL A 138 -9.06 6.64 1.38
C VAL A 138 -8.85 6.35 2.87
N ILE A 139 -7.63 5.92 3.24
CA ILE A 139 -7.20 5.70 4.61
C ILE A 139 -6.15 6.74 4.97
N SER A 140 -6.48 7.64 5.89
CA SER A 140 -5.53 8.64 6.40
C SER A 140 -4.35 7.98 7.13
N GLN A 141 -3.18 8.62 7.07
CA GLN A 141 -1.99 8.18 7.80
C GLN A 141 -2.26 8.09 9.31
N ASP A 142 -3.01 9.06 9.85
CA ASP A 142 -3.42 9.07 11.26
C ASP A 142 -4.28 7.86 11.63
N LEU A 143 -5.22 7.48 10.76
CA LEU A 143 -6.09 6.32 10.98
C LEU A 143 -5.27 5.02 11.00
N THR A 144 -4.28 4.91 10.10
CA THR A 144 -3.37 3.77 10.06
C THR A 144 -2.52 3.68 11.34
N GLN A 145 -1.97 4.81 11.81
CA GLN A 145 -1.20 4.86 13.06
C GLN A 145 -2.06 4.50 14.28
N GLN A 146 -3.29 5.01 14.35
CA GLN A 146 -4.24 4.67 15.41
C GLN A 146 -4.60 3.18 15.39
N ALA A 147 -4.87 2.61 14.22
CA ALA A 147 -5.15 1.19 14.08
C ALA A 147 -3.98 0.33 14.57
N LEU A 148 -2.74 0.67 14.17
CA LEU A 148 -1.53 -0.03 14.66
C LEU A 148 -1.39 0.04 16.18
N LEU A 149 -1.63 1.22 16.76
CA LEU A 149 -1.58 1.40 18.21
C LEU A 149 -2.65 0.57 18.91
N LEU A 150 -3.88 0.55 18.40
CA LEU A 150 -4.98 -0.24 18.95
C LEU A 150 -4.73 -1.74 18.87
N VAL A 151 -4.18 -2.23 17.75
CA VAL A 151 -3.81 -3.65 17.60
C VAL A 151 -2.72 -4.02 18.59
N PHE A 152 -1.70 -3.16 18.76
CA PHE A 152 -0.61 -3.39 19.70
C PHE A 152 -1.11 -3.40 21.16
N LEU A 153 -1.87 -2.37 21.57
CA LEU A 153 -2.46 -2.30 22.90
C LEU A 153 -3.44 -3.44 23.16
N GLY A 154 -4.26 -3.78 22.17
CA GLY A 154 -5.22 -4.89 22.26
C GLY A 154 -4.52 -6.24 22.43
N SER A 155 -3.47 -6.50 21.65
CA SER A 155 -2.64 -7.70 21.79
C SER A 155 -2.00 -7.78 23.18
N LEU A 156 -1.41 -6.69 23.66
CA LEU A 156 -0.82 -6.62 25.00
C LEU A 156 -1.88 -6.86 26.08
N GLY A 157 -3.06 -6.26 25.94
CA GLY A 157 -4.21 -6.45 26.83
C GLY A 157 -4.67 -7.90 26.90
N ILE A 158 -4.76 -8.60 25.76
CA ILE A 158 -5.12 -10.02 25.70
C ILE A 158 -4.08 -10.86 26.45
N VAL A 159 -2.78 -10.63 26.21
CA VAL A 159 -1.70 -11.37 26.88
C VAL A 159 -1.73 -11.14 28.39
N LEU A 160 -1.87 -9.89 28.83
CA LEU A 160 -1.96 -9.53 30.24
C LEU A 160 -3.21 -10.14 30.90
N TRP A 161 -4.36 -10.05 30.24
CA TRP A 161 -5.60 -10.64 30.73
C TRP A 161 -5.49 -12.16 30.82
N MET A 162 -4.97 -12.84 29.79
CA MET A 162 -4.75 -14.29 29.83
C MET A 162 -3.82 -14.66 30.98
N THR A 163 -2.72 -13.92 31.13
CA THR A 163 -1.74 -14.13 32.21
C THR A 163 -2.38 -13.99 33.58
N TYR A 164 -3.23 -12.98 33.80
CA TYR A 164 -3.96 -12.80 35.06
C TYR A 164 -5.06 -13.86 35.26
N ARG A 165 -5.86 -14.12 34.22
CA ARG A 165 -7.04 -15.00 34.23
C ARG A 165 -6.70 -16.46 34.45
N PHE A 166 -5.60 -16.93 33.85
CA PHE A 166 -5.14 -18.32 33.93
C PHE A 166 -4.06 -18.53 34.99
N ARG A 167 -3.74 -17.50 35.79
CA ARG A 167 -2.83 -17.62 36.95
C ARG A 167 -3.34 -18.54 38.07
N ASN A 168 -4.56 -19.08 37.94
CA ASN A 168 -5.08 -20.10 38.85
C ASN A 168 -4.44 -21.46 38.58
N VAL A 169 -3.36 -21.70 39.33
CA VAL A 169 -2.59 -22.90 39.73
C VAL A 169 -3.27 -24.29 39.78
N ARG A 170 -4.53 -24.45 39.37
CA ARG A 170 -5.22 -25.75 39.39
C ARG A 170 -4.59 -26.79 38.46
N PHE A 171 -4.02 -26.37 37.32
CA PHE A 171 -3.29 -27.28 36.43
C PHE A 171 -1.91 -27.70 36.98
N GLY A 172 -1.32 -26.94 37.92
CA GLY A 172 -0.07 -27.32 38.62
C GLY A 172 -0.30 -28.16 39.87
N ALA A 173 -1.38 -27.90 40.62
CA ALA A 173 -1.72 -28.65 41.82
C ALA A 173 -2.26 -30.06 41.51
N ALA A 174 -2.99 -30.25 40.40
CA ALA A 174 -3.46 -31.57 39.97
C ALA A 174 -2.29 -32.54 39.66
N ALA A 175 -1.15 -32.02 39.17
CA ALA A 175 0.04 -32.83 38.91
C ALA A 175 0.81 -33.26 40.17
N LEU A 176 0.52 -32.67 41.34
CA LEU A 176 1.14 -33.02 42.63
C LEU A 176 0.25 -33.93 43.49
N VAL A 177 -1.07 -33.94 43.26
CA VAL A 177 -2.05 -34.74 44.01
C VAL A 177 -2.23 -36.15 43.43
N GLU A 178 -1.86 -36.39 42.17
CA GLU A 178 -1.86 -37.72 41.55
C GLU A 178 -0.47 -38.41 41.66
N ARG A 179 0.08 -38.44 42.88
CA ARG A 179 1.17 -39.33 43.27
C ARG A 179 0.71 -40.28 44.35
#